data_AF-A0A822BHI4-F1
#
_entry.id   AF-A0A822BHI4-F1
#
_cell.length_a   1.000
_cell.length_b   1.000
_cell.length_c   1.000
_cell.angle_alpha   90.00
_cell.angle_beta   90.00
_cell.angle_gamma   90.00
#
_symmetry.space_group_name_H-M   'P 1'
#
loop_
_entity.id
_entity.type
_entity.pdbx_description
1 polymer ?
#
loop_
_entity_poly.entity_id
_entity_poly.type
_entity_poly.pdbx_seq_one_letter_code
_entity_poly.pdbx_strand_id
1 'polypeptide(L)'
;MKGTNMFGGVLIAVHKSIRSQRVDEFDNLCNLIVLEVGSDLDMFQLATCYSPPTEPIPLDIFDRLLQRNPNSIFTGDFNAKHNSCSRSADNQTGRALFRWLSSSPIHSSLEIINKYISTSTRSNATIDLIVAPSHMSSTSFSVLPSIGNDHHPVLWHPSFKISSTHHRFPIKCTRWNLLEIFLTFTATY
;
A
#
# COMPACT_ATOMS: atom_id res chain seq x y z
N MET A 1 -26.67 9.52 -7.59
CA MET A 1 -25.56 10.49 -7.37
C MET A 1 -24.38 10.05 -8.21
N LYS A 2 -23.80 10.95 -9.02
CA LYS A 2 -22.50 10.70 -9.64
C LYS A 2 -21.45 10.91 -8.56
N GLY A 3 -20.60 9.91 -8.30
CA GLY A 3 -19.45 10.08 -7.41
C GLY A 3 -18.52 11.16 -7.94
N THR A 4 -18.09 12.06 -7.07
CA THR A 4 -17.07 13.07 -7.38
C THR A 4 -15.72 12.57 -6.89
N ASN A 5 -14.67 12.66 -7.69
CA ASN A 5 -13.29 12.37 -7.28
C ASN A 5 -12.71 13.42 -6.30
N MET A 6 -13.58 14.22 -5.65
CA MET A 6 -13.19 15.28 -4.70
C MET A 6 -13.03 14.78 -3.26
N PHE A 7 -13.29 13.50 -3.03
CA PHE A 7 -13.16 12.86 -1.72
C PHE A 7 -12.10 11.77 -1.83
N GLY A 8 -11.05 11.91 -1.04
CA GLY A 8 -9.98 10.93 -0.91
C GLY A 8 -9.84 10.52 0.54
N GLY A 9 -9.20 9.38 0.76
CA GLY A 9 -8.88 8.95 2.10
C GLY A 9 -8.20 7.60 2.09
N VAL A 10 -7.47 7.35 3.16
CA VAL A 10 -6.80 6.09 3.39
C VAL A 10 -7.01 5.65 4.83
N LEU A 11 -7.10 4.35 5.02
CA LEU A 11 -7.26 3.72 6.32
C LEU A 11 -6.28 2.56 6.42
N ILE A 12 -5.62 2.44 7.57
CA ILE A 12 -4.91 1.23 7.96
C ILE A 12 -5.57 0.69 9.23
N ALA A 13 -5.87 -0.61 9.22
CA ALA A 13 -6.27 -1.32 10.43
C ALA A 13 -5.18 -2.33 10.79
N VAL A 14 -4.61 -2.20 11.99
CA VAL A 14 -3.57 -3.11 12.51
C VAL A 14 -4.15 -3.88 13.68
N HIS A 15 -3.86 -5.18 13.76
CA HIS A 15 -4.26 -5.96 14.93
C HIS A 15 -3.53 -5.46 16.18
N LYS A 16 -4.24 -5.16 17.28
CA LYS A 16 -3.70 -4.55 18.52
C LYS A 16 -2.58 -5.32 19.22
N SER A 17 -2.39 -6.58 18.83
CA SER A 17 -1.28 -7.40 19.33
C SER A 17 0.04 -7.17 18.58
N ILE A 18 0.01 -6.44 17.47
CA ILE A 18 1.17 -6.02 16.71
C ILE A 18 1.46 -4.60 17.15
N ARG A 19 2.71 -4.31 17.51
CA ARG A 19 3.12 -2.94 17.82
C ARG A 19 3.04 -2.13 16.53
N SER A 20 2.31 -1.02 16.57
CA SER A 20 2.27 -0.05 15.49
C SER A 20 2.23 1.37 16.05
N GLN A 21 2.87 2.29 15.36
CA GLN A 21 2.84 3.71 15.70
C GLN A 21 2.74 4.54 14.44
N ARG A 22 1.91 5.59 14.47
CA ARG A 22 1.79 6.57 13.39
C ARG A 22 3.04 7.45 13.34
N VAL A 23 3.52 7.75 12.12
CA VAL A 23 4.66 8.64 11.91
C VAL A 23 4.14 10.06 11.64
N ASP A 24 4.02 10.84 12.70
CA ASP A 24 3.35 12.15 12.71
C ASP A 24 3.95 13.18 11.72
N GLU A 25 5.21 12.99 11.30
CA GLU A 25 5.89 13.83 10.31
C GLU A 25 5.13 13.92 8.96
N PHE A 26 4.29 12.93 8.65
CA PHE A 26 3.56 12.84 7.39
C PHE A 26 2.06 13.10 7.52
N ASP A 27 1.57 13.53 8.69
CA ASP A 27 0.13 13.65 8.98
C ASP A 27 -0.57 14.79 8.26
N ASN A 28 0.19 15.79 7.81
CA ASN A 28 -0.32 16.88 6.99
C ASN A 28 -0.52 16.48 5.52
N LEU A 29 -0.04 15.29 5.11
CA LEU A 29 -0.17 14.81 3.74
C LEU A 29 -1.53 14.14 3.55
N CYS A 30 -2.33 14.72 2.66
CA CYS A 30 -3.60 14.15 2.26
C CYS A 30 -3.39 12.79 1.59
N ASN A 31 -4.34 11.87 1.80
CA ASN A 31 -4.35 10.55 1.15
C ASN A 31 -3.11 9.69 1.43
N LEU A 32 -2.42 9.92 2.55
CA LEU A 32 -1.28 9.13 3.00
C LEU A 32 -1.42 8.83 4.51
N ILE A 33 -1.11 7.60 4.90
CA ILE A 33 -0.80 7.24 6.30
C ILE A 33 0.49 6.46 6.29
N VAL A 34 1.37 6.80 7.22
CA VAL A 34 2.63 6.10 7.45
C VAL A 34 2.63 5.55 8.87
N LEU A 35 2.88 4.25 9.00
CA LEU A 35 3.09 3.58 10.28
C LEU A 35 4.50 3.00 10.37
N GLU A 36 5.07 3.01 11.56
CA GLU A 36 6.09 2.05 11.97
C GLU A 36 5.40 0.83 12.57
N VAL A 37 5.74 -0.36 12.10
CA VAL A 37 5.12 -1.63 12.50
C VAL A 37 6.20 -2.59 12.96
N GLY A 38 5.97 -3.30 14.07
CA GLY A 38 6.93 -4.22 14.67
C GLY A 38 7.78 -3.58 15.77
N SER A 39 8.87 -4.25 16.13
CA SER A 39 9.85 -3.84 17.14
C SER A 39 11.24 -4.41 16.84
N ASP A 40 12.28 -3.64 17.17
CA ASP A 40 13.67 -4.08 17.07
C ASP A 40 14.02 -4.61 15.66
N LEU A 41 14.26 -5.91 15.52
CA LEU A 41 14.76 -6.54 14.30
C LEU A 41 13.68 -6.82 13.25
N ASP A 42 12.39 -6.76 13.59
CA ASP A 42 11.28 -6.97 12.65
C ASP A 42 10.54 -5.69 12.27
N MET A 43 11.11 -4.53 12.63
CA MET A 43 10.51 -3.23 12.36
C MET A 43 10.58 -2.87 10.87
N PHE A 44 9.43 -2.45 10.32
CA PHE A 44 9.29 -1.94 8.96
C PHE A 44 8.37 -0.72 8.94
N GLN A 45 8.43 0.05 7.86
CA GLN A 45 7.48 1.14 7.62
C GLN A 45 6.40 0.69 6.65
N LEU A 46 5.14 1.01 6.96
CA LEU A 46 3.99 0.78 6.09
C LEU A 46 3.38 2.12 5.71
N ALA A 47 3.50 2.48 4.44
CA ALA A 47 2.85 3.63 3.86
C ALA A 47 1.69 3.18 2.98
N THR A 48 0.47 3.61 3.31
CA THR A 48 -0.68 3.47 2.41
C THR A 48 -0.96 4.82 1.75
N CYS A 49 -1.14 4.85 0.43
CA CYS A 49 -1.51 6.07 -0.27
C CYS A 49 -2.62 5.86 -1.30
N TYR A 50 -3.43 6.90 -1.49
CA TYR A 50 -4.34 7.01 -2.62
C TYR A 50 -3.84 8.12 -3.54
N SER A 51 -3.45 7.75 -4.76
CA SER A 51 -3.06 8.68 -5.83
C SER A 51 -4.17 8.70 -6.87
N PRO A 52 -5.04 9.73 -6.90
CA PRO A 52 -6.07 9.87 -7.92
C PRO A 52 -5.49 9.82 -9.35
N PRO A 53 -6.28 9.45 -10.38
CA PRO A 53 -5.80 9.38 -11.77
C PRO A 53 -5.20 10.69 -12.32
N THR A 54 -5.57 11.83 -11.73
CA THR A 54 -5.14 13.17 -12.13
C THR A 54 -3.95 13.70 -11.34
N GLU A 55 -3.51 12.98 -10.31
CA GLU A 55 -2.46 13.42 -9.40
C GLU A 55 -1.25 12.48 -9.48
N PRO A 56 -0.02 13.02 -9.33
CA PRO A 56 1.18 12.19 -9.31
C PRO A 56 1.31 11.41 -8.00
N ILE A 57 1.95 10.25 -8.08
CA ILE A 57 2.40 9.52 -6.88
C ILE A 57 3.43 10.39 -6.14
N PRO A 58 3.38 10.49 -4.79
CA PRO A 58 4.32 11.28 -4.00
C PRO A 58 5.68 10.57 -3.86
N LEU A 59 6.42 10.43 -4.97
CA LEU A 59 7.69 9.70 -5.04
C LEU A 59 8.79 10.33 -4.18
N ASP A 60 8.78 11.65 -4.01
CA ASP A 60 9.68 12.38 -3.11
C ASP A 60 9.46 12.01 -1.64
N ILE A 61 8.20 11.75 -1.26
CA ILE A 61 7.87 11.25 0.07
C ILE A 61 8.33 9.79 0.22
N PHE A 62 8.22 8.98 -0.84
CA PHE A 62 8.74 7.61 -0.82
C PHE A 62 10.27 7.60 -0.62
N ASP A 63 11.00 8.53 -1.24
CA ASP A 63 12.44 8.69 -1.02
C ASP A 63 12.76 9.01 0.46
N ARG A 64 12.02 9.94 1.07
CA ARG A 64 12.18 10.27 2.50
C ARG A 64 11.90 9.08 3.41
N LEU A 65 10.88 8.28 3.08
CA LEU A 65 10.55 7.07 3.82
C LEU A 65 11.64 6.01 3.68
N LEU A 66 12.19 5.78 2.49
CA LEU A 66 13.32 4.87 2.28
C LEU A 66 14.59 5.31 3.03
N GLN A 67 14.84 6.62 3.10
CA GLN A 67 15.95 7.18 3.87
C GLN A 67 15.77 6.96 5.38
N ARG A 68 14.53 7.03 5.88
CA ARG A 68 14.21 6.75 7.29
C ARG A 68 14.30 5.26 7.60
N ASN A 69 13.72 4.41 6.77
CA ASN A 69 13.77 2.96 6.90
C ASN A 69 13.82 2.29 5.51
N PRO A 70 14.92 1.58 5.17
CA PRO A 70 14.99 0.85 3.90
C PRO A 70 13.98 -0.31 3.82
N ASN A 71 13.43 -0.74 4.95
CA ASN A 71 12.32 -1.69 5.03
C ASN A 71 10.96 -0.98 4.91
N SER A 72 10.81 -0.09 3.94
CA SER A 72 9.54 0.60 3.68
C SER A 72 8.71 -0.13 2.65
N ILE A 73 7.43 -0.36 2.97
CA ILE A 73 6.41 -0.94 2.11
C ILE A 73 5.44 0.18 1.72
N PHE A 74 5.21 0.35 0.41
CA PHE A 74 4.25 1.29 -0.13
C PHE A 74 3.07 0.53 -0.74
N THR A 75 1.84 0.91 -0.40
CA THR A 75 0.65 0.25 -0.95
C THR A 75 -0.52 1.20 -1.12
N GLY A 76 -1.51 0.79 -1.91
CA GLY A 76 -2.77 1.50 -2.09
C GLY A 76 -3.10 1.65 -3.58
N ASP A 77 -4.09 2.47 -3.90
CA ASP A 77 -4.46 2.73 -5.28
C ASP A 77 -3.60 3.86 -5.86
N PHE A 78 -2.65 3.47 -6.71
CA PHE A 78 -1.68 4.38 -7.32
C PHE A 78 -2.17 4.92 -8.67
N ASN A 79 -3.26 4.36 -9.21
CA ASN A 79 -3.72 4.62 -10.58
C ASN A 79 -2.60 4.52 -11.64
N ALA A 80 -1.57 3.72 -11.37
CA ALA A 80 -0.37 3.59 -12.19
C ALA A 80 -0.47 2.36 -13.08
N LYS A 81 -0.29 2.55 -14.39
CA LYS A 81 -0.35 1.46 -15.38
C LYS A 81 0.95 1.42 -16.15
N HIS A 82 1.59 0.26 -16.14
CA HIS A 82 2.78 -0.02 -16.93
C HIS A 82 2.80 -1.50 -17.32
N ASN A 83 3.19 -1.80 -18.55
CA ASN A 83 3.22 -3.14 -19.14
C ASN A 83 4.07 -4.16 -18.37
N SER A 84 4.96 -3.69 -17.49
CA SER A 84 5.82 -4.53 -16.66
C SER A 84 5.18 -4.97 -15.34
N CYS A 85 4.00 -4.44 -15.00
CA CYS A 85 3.19 -4.89 -13.87
C CYS A 85 1.71 -5.06 -14.19
N SER A 86 1.23 -4.63 -15.35
CA SER A 86 -0.19 -4.62 -15.69
C SER A 86 -0.43 -5.08 -17.13
N ARG A 87 -1.61 -5.65 -17.39
CA ARG A 87 -2.06 -6.05 -18.75
C ARG A 87 -2.83 -4.93 -19.47
N SER A 88 -2.57 -3.68 -19.09
CA SER A 88 -3.23 -2.49 -19.64
C SER A 88 -2.19 -1.56 -20.26
N ALA A 89 -2.66 -0.61 -21.07
CA ALA A 89 -1.80 0.39 -21.69
C ALA A 89 -1.15 1.32 -20.65
N ASP A 90 0.13 1.62 -20.87
CA ASP A 90 0.92 2.47 -20.00
C ASP A 90 0.34 3.88 -19.88
N ASN A 91 0.31 4.42 -18.66
CA ASN A 91 0.03 5.83 -18.43
C ASN A 91 1.27 6.59 -17.91
N GLN A 92 1.15 7.91 -17.82
CA GLN A 92 2.25 8.77 -17.37
C GLN A 92 2.70 8.42 -15.95
N THR A 93 1.75 8.18 -15.06
CA THR A 93 1.98 7.79 -13.66
C THR A 93 2.76 6.48 -13.56
N GLY A 94 2.37 5.45 -14.33
CA GLY A 94 3.10 4.19 -14.38
C GLY A 94 4.51 4.33 -14.94
N ARG A 95 4.70 5.12 -16.01
CA ARG A 95 6.05 5.42 -16.51
C ARG A 95 6.91 6.13 -15.47
N ALA A 96 6.34 7.07 -14.70
CA ALA A 96 7.07 7.76 -13.64
C ALA A 96 7.48 6.79 -12.52
N LEU A 97 6.56 5.95 -12.04
CA LEU A 97 6.85 4.93 -11.03
C LEU A 97 7.97 3.97 -11.47
N PHE A 98 7.92 3.49 -12.72
CA PHE A 98 8.93 2.56 -13.23
C PHE A 98 10.31 3.21 -13.45
N ARG A 99 10.34 4.48 -13.85
CA ARG A 99 11.60 5.25 -13.87
C ARG A 99 12.16 5.42 -12.46
N TRP A 100 11.31 5.70 -11.48
CA TRP A 100 11.72 5.81 -10.08
C TRP A 100 12.30 4.49 -9.56
N LEU A 101 11.61 3.36 -9.76
CA LEU A 101 12.09 2.02 -9.38
C LEU A 101 13.44 1.64 -10.01
N SER A 102 13.84 2.26 -11.12
CA SER A 102 15.11 1.99 -11.82
C SER A 102 16.16 3.09 -11.68
N SER A 103 15.88 4.15 -10.91
CA SER A 103 16.72 5.36 -10.88
C SER A 103 17.92 5.30 -9.93
N SER A 104 17.93 4.39 -8.96
CA SER A 104 19.01 4.25 -7.99
C SER A 104 19.13 2.82 -7.46
N PRO A 105 20.27 2.44 -6.85
CA PRO A 105 20.42 1.12 -6.24
C PRO A 105 19.36 0.80 -5.18
N ILE A 106 19.03 1.78 -4.32
CA ILE A 106 18.00 1.60 -3.28
C ILE A 106 16.61 1.42 -3.91
N HIS A 107 16.28 2.16 -4.97
CA HIS A 107 14.99 1.98 -5.66
C HIS A 107 14.92 0.65 -6.40
N SER A 108 16.03 0.21 -7.00
CA SER A 108 16.11 -1.08 -7.70
C SER A 108 16.04 -2.29 -6.76
N SER A 109 16.17 -2.07 -5.44
CA SER A 109 15.94 -3.08 -4.42
C SER A 109 14.46 -3.27 -4.05
N LEU A 110 13.56 -2.48 -4.65
CA LEU A 110 12.13 -2.57 -4.48
C LEU A 110 11.47 -3.31 -5.66
N GLU A 111 10.38 -4.00 -5.36
CA GLU A 111 9.58 -4.72 -6.34
C GLU A 111 8.09 -4.45 -6.16
N ILE A 112 7.38 -4.32 -7.29
CA ILE A 112 5.92 -4.47 -7.30
C ILE A 112 5.60 -5.96 -7.12
N ILE A 113 4.86 -6.30 -6.08
CA ILE A 113 4.54 -7.68 -5.70
C ILE A 113 3.44 -8.25 -6.58
N ASN A 114 2.31 -7.56 -6.67
CA ASN A 114 1.07 -8.05 -7.26
C ASN A 114 0.99 -7.81 -8.78
N LYS A 115 2.02 -8.19 -9.53
CA LYS A 115 2.10 -7.98 -10.99
C LYS A 115 1.10 -8.83 -11.76
N TYR A 116 0.63 -8.30 -12.88
CA TYR A 116 -0.14 -8.96 -13.94
C TYR A 116 -1.49 -9.55 -13.51
N ILE A 117 -2.05 -9.05 -12.41
CA ILE A 117 -3.38 -9.41 -11.94
C ILE A 117 -4.29 -8.18 -11.97
N SER A 118 -5.55 -8.36 -12.37
CA SER A 118 -6.49 -7.24 -12.36
C SER A 118 -6.87 -6.88 -10.94
N THR A 119 -6.70 -5.61 -10.57
CA THR A 119 -7.22 -5.06 -9.31
C THR A 119 -8.40 -4.12 -9.56
N SER A 120 -8.75 -3.86 -10.83
CA SER A 120 -9.95 -3.13 -11.24
C SER A 120 -11.02 -4.09 -11.76
N THR A 121 -12.29 -3.81 -11.45
CA THR A 121 -13.42 -4.54 -12.06
C THR A 121 -13.80 -3.99 -13.44
N ARG A 122 -13.27 -2.81 -13.81
CA ARG A 122 -13.61 -2.09 -15.05
C ARG A 122 -12.63 -2.34 -16.19
N SER A 123 -11.48 -2.93 -15.91
CA SER A 123 -10.42 -3.18 -16.89
C SER A 123 -9.46 -4.25 -16.38
N ASN A 124 -8.56 -4.76 -17.22
CA ASN A 124 -7.50 -5.69 -16.81
C ASN A 124 -6.30 -4.98 -16.15
N ALA A 125 -6.53 -3.82 -15.54
CA ALA A 125 -5.48 -2.99 -14.97
C ALA A 125 -5.11 -3.43 -13.55
N THR A 126 -3.84 -3.23 -13.21
CA THR A 126 -3.25 -3.45 -11.88
C THR A 126 -2.93 -2.06 -11.36
N ILE A 127 -3.83 -1.47 -10.59
CA ILE A 127 -3.74 -0.07 -10.14
C ILE A 127 -3.56 0.04 -8.63
N ASP A 128 -4.09 -0.93 -7.89
CA ASP A 128 -3.81 -1.16 -6.48
C ASP A 128 -2.49 -1.89 -6.40
N LEU A 129 -1.44 -1.24 -5.90
CA LEU A 129 -0.08 -1.79 -5.93
C LEU A 129 0.42 -2.07 -4.53
N ILE A 130 1.34 -3.04 -4.44
CA ILE A 130 2.18 -3.28 -3.29
C ILE A 130 3.61 -3.20 -3.80
N VAL A 131 4.36 -2.21 -3.32
CA VAL A 131 5.78 -2.02 -3.58
C VAL A 131 6.53 -2.30 -2.28
N ALA A 132 7.42 -3.28 -2.29
CA ALA A 132 8.16 -3.69 -1.09
C ALA A 132 9.62 -4.05 -1.44
N PRO A 133 10.53 -4.08 -0.46
CA PRO A 133 11.89 -4.57 -0.68
C PRO A 133 11.90 -5.99 -1.24
N SER A 134 12.78 -6.30 -2.19
CA SER A 134 12.89 -7.62 -2.83
C SER A 134 13.16 -8.75 -1.83
N HIS A 135 13.86 -8.46 -0.72
CA HIS A 135 14.06 -9.47 0.34
C HIS A 135 12.76 -9.80 1.10
N MET A 136 11.74 -8.94 1.02
CA MET A 136 10.39 -9.17 1.52
C MET A 136 9.43 -9.70 0.43
N SER A 137 9.86 -9.75 -0.84
CA SER A 137 8.97 -10.02 -1.99
C SER A 137 8.73 -11.50 -2.28
N SER A 138 9.56 -12.41 -1.76
CA SER A 138 9.45 -13.88 -1.95
C SER A 138 8.21 -14.47 -1.26
N THR A 139 7.04 -14.26 -1.87
CA THR A 139 5.73 -14.33 -1.20
C THR A 139 4.62 -14.67 -2.17
N SER A 140 3.47 -15.12 -1.64
CA SER A 140 2.26 -15.30 -2.43
C SER A 140 1.31 -14.13 -2.24
N PHE A 141 0.58 -13.79 -3.29
CA PHE A 141 -0.55 -12.89 -3.23
C PHE A 141 -1.74 -13.50 -3.99
N SER A 142 -2.92 -12.99 -3.70
CA SER A 142 -4.15 -13.33 -4.41
C SER A 142 -5.05 -12.11 -4.50
N VAL A 143 -5.98 -12.13 -5.44
CA VAL A 143 -7.02 -11.11 -5.56
C VAL A 143 -8.35 -11.75 -5.21
N LEU A 144 -9.08 -11.10 -4.31
CA LEU A 144 -10.37 -11.56 -3.83
C LEU A 144 -11.51 -11.03 -4.71
N PRO A 145 -12.68 -11.68 -4.70
CA PRO A 145 -13.87 -11.13 -5.36
C PRO A 145 -14.18 -9.71 -4.86
N SER A 146 -14.63 -8.84 -5.76
CA SER A 146 -15.09 -7.50 -5.36
C SER A 146 -16.31 -7.61 -4.44
N ILE A 147 -16.32 -6.78 -3.40
CA ILE A 147 -17.42 -6.68 -2.43
C ILE A 147 -18.16 -5.36 -2.69
N GLY A 148 -18.67 -5.20 -3.92
CA GLY A 148 -19.49 -4.04 -4.31
C GLY A 148 -18.72 -2.77 -4.67
N ASN A 149 -17.40 -2.84 -4.90
CA ASN A 149 -16.58 -1.72 -5.36
C ASN A 149 -16.03 -1.95 -6.79
N ASP A 150 -15.54 -0.90 -7.45
CA ASP A 150 -14.83 -1.01 -8.73
C ASP A 150 -13.36 -1.50 -8.62
N HIS A 151 -12.94 -1.86 -7.41
CA HIS A 151 -11.67 -2.50 -7.10
C HIS A 151 -11.85 -3.92 -6.55
N HIS A 152 -10.87 -4.77 -6.83
CA HIS A 152 -10.75 -6.09 -6.22
C HIS A 152 -9.77 -6.03 -5.03
N PRO A 153 -10.13 -6.54 -3.85
CA PRO A 153 -9.22 -6.59 -2.72
C PRO A 153 -7.97 -7.44 -3.02
N VAL A 154 -6.80 -6.94 -2.66
CA VAL A 154 -5.52 -7.67 -2.79
C VAL A 154 -5.16 -8.26 -1.43
N LEU A 155 -4.91 -9.56 -1.40
CA LEU A 155 -4.41 -10.28 -0.23
C LEU A 155 -2.95 -10.66 -0.47
N TRP A 156 -2.06 -10.19 0.40
CA TRP A 156 -0.64 -10.50 0.37
C TRP A 156 -0.23 -11.30 1.61
N HIS A 157 0.56 -12.35 1.39
CA HIS A 157 1.12 -13.21 2.44
C HIS A 157 2.63 -13.03 2.50
N PRO A 158 3.11 -12.01 3.25
CA PRO A 158 4.53 -11.79 3.39
C PRO A 158 5.24 -12.96 4.09
N SER A 159 6.52 -13.17 3.76
CA SER A 159 7.36 -14.22 4.34
C SER A 159 8.08 -13.73 5.61
N PHE A 160 8.15 -12.42 5.80
CA PHE A 160 8.69 -11.83 7.02
C PHE A 160 7.76 -12.09 8.21
N LYS A 161 8.36 -12.22 9.39
CA LYS A 161 7.66 -12.47 10.65
C LYS A 161 7.61 -11.18 11.44
N ILE A 162 6.49 -10.94 12.11
CA ILE A 162 6.31 -9.81 13.01
C ILE A 162 6.02 -10.36 14.40
N SER A 163 6.71 -9.81 15.39
CA SER A 163 6.49 -10.08 16.80
C SER A 163 5.10 -9.63 17.20
N SER A 164 4.39 -10.50 17.93
CA SER A 164 3.04 -10.21 18.36
C SER A 164 2.77 -10.76 19.74
N THR A 165 2.03 -10.00 20.56
CA THR A 165 1.53 -10.43 21.86
C THR A 165 0.29 -11.32 21.76
N HIS A 166 -0.13 -11.69 20.54
CA HIS A 166 -1.35 -12.48 20.34
C HIS A 166 -1.19 -13.90 20.86
N HIS A 167 -1.99 -14.27 21.83
CA HIS A 167 -2.15 -15.67 22.21
C HIS A 167 -2.95 -16.39 21.11
N ARG A 168 -2.39 -17.49 20.59
CA ARG A 168 -2.80 -18.20 19.35
C ARG A 168 -4.24 -18.73 19.37
N PHE A 169 -5.24 -17.85 19.24
CA PHE A 169 -6.61 -18.24 18.97
C PHE A 169 -6.96 -17.89 17.51
N PRO A 170 -7.52 -18.83 16.74
CA PRO A 170 -7.99 -18.52 15.39
C PRO A 170 -9.06 -17.43 15.44
N ILE A 171 -8.83 -16.32 14.75
CA ILE A 171 -9.85 -15.28 14.54
C ILE A 171 -10.80 -15.81 13.46
N LYS A 172 -11.93 -16.39 13.87
CA LYS A 172 -12.91 -17.01 12.96
C LYS A 172 -13.76 -16.00 12.17
N CYS A 173 -13.85 -14.77 12.65
CA CYS A 173 -14.63 -13.69 12.05
C CYS A 173 -13.98 -12.34 12.35
N THR A 174 -14.27 -11.32 11.54
CA THR A 174 -13.79 -9.96 11.78
C THR A 174 -14.26 -9.45 13.13
N ARG A 175 -13.31 -9.10 14.00
CA ARG A 175 -13.57 -8.50 15.32
C ARG A 175 -12.93 -7.13 15.37
N TRP A 176 -13.69 -6.11 15.01
CA TRP A 176 -13.20 -4.72 14.90
C TRP A 176 -12.55 -4.21 16.18
N ASN A 177 -12.98 -4.67 17.36
CA ASN A 177 -12.40 -4.29 18.64
C ASN A 177 -10.95 -4.77 18.83
N LEU A 178 -10.51 -5.76 18.05
CA LEU A 178 -9.13 -6.25 18.04
C LEU A 178 -8.22 -5.43 17.11
N LEU A 179 -8.77 -4.49 16.34
CA LEU A 179 -8.04 -3.64 15.43
C LEU A 179 -7.85 -2.24 16.03
N GLU A 180 -6.67 -1.70 15.85
CA GLU A 180 -6.39 -0.27 15.94
C GLU A 180 -6.54 0.34 14.55
N ILE A 181 -7.25 1.47 14.46
CA ILE A 181 -7.63 2.09 13.18
C ILE A 181 -6.94 3.44 13.06
N PHE A 182 -6.18 3.59 11.99
CA PHE A 182 -5.56 4.84 11.55
C PHE A 182 -6.31 5.32 10.31
N LEU A 183 -6.83 6.55 10.34
CA LEU A 183 -7.66 7.10 9.27
C LEU A 183 -7.23 8.54 8.93
N THR A 184 -7.21 8.85 7.65
CA THR A 184 -7.03 10.19 7.09
C THR A 184 -8.02 10.34 5.93
N PHE A 185 -8.75 11.45 5.86
CA PHE A 185 -9.66 11.76 4.76
C PHE A 185 -9.50 13.21 4.32
N THR A 186 -9.63 13.46 3.02
CA THR A 186 -9.77 14.79 2.45
C THR A 186 -11.25 15.09 2.28
N ALA A 187 -11.76 16.03 3.07
CA ALA A 187 -13.06 16.64 2.85
C ALA A 187 -12.82 18.11 2.52
N THR A 188 -12.99 18.49 1.25
CA THR A 188 -13.27 19.88 0.91
C THR A 188 -14.79 20.04 0.94
N TYR A 189 -15.29 20.77 1.94
CA TYR A 189 -16.68 21.20 2.01
C TYR A 189 -16.92 22.40 1.09
#